data_AF-A0A353YFH1-F1
#
_entry.id   AF-A0A353YFH1-F1
#
_cell.length_a   1.000
_cell.length_b   1.000
_cell.length_c   1.000
_cell.angle_alpha   90.00
_cell.angle_beta   90.00
_cell.angle_gamma   90.00
#
_symmetry.space_group_name_H-M   'P 1'
#
loop_
_entity.id
_entity.type
_entity.pdbx_description
1 polymer ?
#
loop_
_entity_poly.entity_id
_entity_poly.type
_entity_poly.pdbx_seq_one_letter_code
_entity_poly.pdbx_strand_id
1 'polypeptide(L)'
;EMHFLPDIYVTCDVCKGKRYDRETLEIKFKGKSIADVLDMTVEEAADLFKAVPAVRDKLETLKRVGLSYIHVGQQATTLSGGEAQRIKLSKELSKRATGRTLYILDEPTTGL
;
A
#
# COMPACT_ATOMS: atom_id res chain seq x y z
N GLU A 1 28.01 -24.01 15.15
CA GLU A 1 27.61 -23.67 13.77
C GLU A 1 26.66 -22.48 13.82
N MET A 2 26.89 -21.43 13.05
CA MET A 2 25.88 -20.37 12.92
C MET A 2 24.82 -20.85 11.94
N HIS A 3 23.62 -21.11 12.45
CA HIS A 3 22.46 -21.43 11.62
C HIS A 3 22.10 -20.19 10.79
N PHE A 4 22.33 -20.26 9.48
CA PHE A 4 21.87 -19.31 8.48
C PHE A 4 20.37 -19.49 8.23
N LEU A 5 19.55 -19.25 9.25
CA LEU A 5 18.10 -19.20 9.07
C LEU A 5 17.70 -17.79 8.65
N PRO A 6 16.73 -17.65 7.73
CA PRO A 6 16.20 -16.34 7.37
C PRO A 6 15.56 -15.67 8.59
N ASP A 7 15.56 -14.34 8.61
CA ASP A 7 14.97 -13.56 9.69
C ASP A 7 13.48 -13.90 9.88
N ILE A 8 13.07 -14.09 11.14
CA ILE A 8 11.69 -14.36 11.51
C ILE A 8 11.09 -13.09 12.11
N TYR A 9 9.98 -12.64 11.54
CA TYR A 9 9.21 -11.52 12.05
C TYR A 9 8.16 -12.02 13.05
N VAL A 10 8.18 -11.47 14.26
CA VAL A 10 7.21 -11.79 15.32
C VAL A 10 6.29 -10.61 15.54
N THR A 11 4.99 -10.87 15.69
CA THR A 11 4.01 -9.83 16.01
C THR A 11 4.32 -9.21 17.37
N CYS A 12 4.38 -7.88 17.43
CA CYS A 12 4.62 -7.17 18.68
C CYS A 12 3.51 -7.45 19.71
N ASP A 13 3.89 -7.85 20.93
CA ASP A 13 2.94 -8.17 21.98
C ASP A 13 2.23 -6.97 22.62
N VAL A 14 2.78 -5.76 22.45
CA VAL A 14 2.23 -4.53 23.02
C VAL A 14 1.11 -3.99 22.13
N CYS A 15 1.41 -3.71 20.86
CA CYS A 15 0.44 -3.15 19.92
C CYS A 15 -0.32 -4.21 19.12
N LYS A 16 0.00 -5.50 19.28
CA LYS A 16 -0.59 -6.63 18.54
C LYS A 16 -0.59 -6.42 17.02
N GLY A 17 0.48 -5.83 16.51
CA GLY A 17 0.64 -5.54 15.08
C GLY A 17 -0.05 -4.27 14.57
N LYS A 18 -0.77 -3.53 15.43
CA LYS A 18 -1.47 -2.28 15.05
C LYS A 18 -0.51 -1.10 14.82
N ARG A 19 0.75 -1.18 15.25
CA ARG A 19 1.84 -0.18 15.03
C ARG A 19 1.67 1.16 15.76
N TYR A 20 0.59 1.36 16.51
CA TYR A 20 0.30 2.58 17.26
C TYR A 20 -0.08 2.25 18.71
N ASP A 21 0.06 3.23 19.60
CA ASP A 21 -0.45 3.19 20.97
C ASP A 21 -1.98 3.27 21.01
N ARG A 22 -2.54 3.05 22.20
CA ARG A 22 -3.99 2.98 22.40
C ARG A 22 -4.65 4.33 22.13
N GLU A 23 -4.05 5.40 22.64
CA GLU A 23 -4.56 6.77 22.54
C GLU A 23 -4.71 7.19 21.08
N THR A 24 -3.75 6.84 20.21
CA THR A 24 -3.81 7.10 18.77
C THR A 24 -4.93 6.30 18.09
N LEU A 25 -5.14 5.04 18.51
CA LEU A 25 -6.16 4.16 17.93
C LEU A 25 -7.59 4.55 18.31
N GLU A 26 -7.78 5.35 19.36
CA GLU A 26 -9.09 5.87 19.76
C GLU A 26 -9.61 6.94 18.78
N ILE A 27 -8.73 7.59 18.01
CA ILE A 27 -9.12 8.56 16.99
C ILE A 27 -9.63 7.84 15.74
N LYS A 28 -10.87 8.17 15.35
CA LYS A 28 -11.58 7.48 14.26
C LYS A 28 -12.05 8.43 13.17
N PHE A 29 -11.88 7.99 11.92
CA PHE A 29 -12.51 8.58 10.74
C PHE A 29 -13.54 7.60 10.19
N LYS A 30 -14.81 8.00 10.11
CA LYS A 30 -15.93 7.13 9.70
C LYS A 30 -15.94 5.77 10.43
N GLY A 31 -15.62 5.79 11.74
CA GLY A 31 -15.57 4.60 12.58
C GLY A 31 -14.30 3.73 12.44
N LYS A 32 -13.33 4.13 11.63
CA LYS A 32 -12.06 3.41 11.41
C LYS A 32 -10.89 4.18 12.03
N SER A 33 -10.03 3.48 12.78
CA SER A 33 -8.74 4.03 13.25
C SER A 33 -7.71 4.04 12.12
N ILE A 34 -6.56 4.68 12.34
CA ILE A 34 -5.45 4.67 11.36
C ILE A 34 -4.96 3.24 11.07
N ALA A 35 -4.91 2.37 12.09
CA ALA A 35 -4.50 0.99 11.89
C ALA A 35 -5.53 0.21 11.08
N ASP A 36 -6.83 0.48 11.26
CA ASP A 36 -7.87 -0.16 10.45
C ASP A 36 -7.79 0.30 9.00
N VAL A 37 -7.49 1.57 8.74
CA VAL A 37 -7.28 2.08 7.36
C VAL A 37 -6.05 1.46 6.70
N LEU A 38 -4.96 1.27 7.45
CA LEU A 38 -3.75 0.61 6.93
C LEU A 38 -3.96 -0.89 6.69
N ASP A 39 -4.95 -1.49 7.34
CA ASP A 39 -5.34 -2.89 7.18
C ASP A 39 -6.44 -3.08 6.11
N MET A 40 -6.90 -2.01 5.47
CA MET A 40 -7.82 -2.10 4.33
C MET A 40 -7.07 -2.40 3.04
N THR A 41 -7.72 -3.12 2.15
CA THR A 41 -7.29 -3.21 0.76
C THR A 41 -7.37 -1.85 0.08
N VAL A 42 -6.61 -1.67 -1.01
CA VAL A 42 -6.67 -0.45 -1.83
C VAL A 42 -8.10 -0.20 -2.34
N GLU A 43 -8.84 -1.25 -2.69
CA GLU A 43 -10.24 -1.15 -3.12
C GLU A 43 -11.15 -0.57 -2.04
N GLU A 44 -11.14 -1.17 -0.85
CA GLU A 44 -11.96 -0.70 0.27
C GLU A 44 -11.57 0.73 0.70
N ALA A 45 -10.27 1.04 0.69
CA ALA A 45 -9.78 2.36 1.02
C ALA A 45 -10.26 3.41 -0.01
N ALA A 46 -10.28 3.05 -1.30
CA ALA A 46 -10.75 3.95 -2.36
C ALA A 46 -12.22 4.34 -2.13
N ASP A 47 -13.05 3.38 -1.72
CA ASP A 47 -14.45 3.62 -1.39
C ASP A 47 -14.63 4.47 -0.12
N LEU A 48 -13.84 4.19 0.93
CA LEU A 48 -13.86 4.98 2.16
C LEU A 48 -13.53 6.46 1.91
N PHE A 49 -12.51 6.70 1.07
CA PHE A 49 -11.98 8.02 0.75
C PHE A 49 -12.57 8.63 -0.53
N LYS A 50 -13.66 8.11 -1.09
CA LYS A 50 -14.28 8.62 -2.33
C LYS A 50 -14.58 10.13 -2.34
N ALA A 51 -14.83 10.71 -1.17
CA ALA A 51 -15.11 12.14 -0.97
C ALA A 51 -13.85 12.99 -0.70
N VAL A 52 -12.65 12.40 -0.71
CA VAL A 52 -11.36 13.06 -0.45
C VAL A 52 -10.49 12.91 -1.72
N PRO A 53 -10.59 13.83 -2.69
CA PRO A 53 -9.96 13.68 -4.01
C PRO A 53 -8.46 13.38 -3.96
N ALA A 54 -7.71 14.10 -3.11
CA ALA A 54 -6.25 13.95 -2.99
C ALA A 54 -5.79 12.54 -2.55
N VAL A 55 -6.66 11.79 -1.87
CA VAL A 55 -6.41 10.40 -1.44
C VAL A 55 -6.99 9.43 -2.46
N ARG A 56 -8.26 9.64 -2.84
CA ARG A 56 -8.97 8.82 -3.83
C ARG A 56 -8.17 8.67 -5.12
N ASP A 57 -7.63 9.76 -5.67
CA ASP A 57 -6.98 9.72 -6.98
C ASP A 57 -5.70 8.86 -6.97
N LYS A 58 -5.00 8.79 -5.83
CA LYS A 58 -3.84 7.90 -5.64
C LYS A 58 -4.27 6.44 -5.55
N LEU A 59 -5.31 6.15 -4.77
CA LEU A 59 -5.85 4.80 -4.61
C LEU A 59 -6.43 4.28 -5.94
N GLU A 60 -7.11 5.13 -6.69
CA GLU A 60 -7.64 4.79 -8.01
C GLU A 60 -6.51 4.51 -9.02
N THR A 61 -5.39 5.22 -8.91
CA THR A 61 -4.21 4.91 -9.73
C THR A 61 -3.64 3.51 -9.39
N LEU A 62 -3.60 3.14 -8.10
CA LEU A 62 -3.20 1.80 -7.67
C LEU A 62 -4.17 0.71 -8.20
N LYS A 63 -5.48 0.96 -8.18
CA LYS A 63 -6.48 0.05 -8.78
C LYS A 63 -6.26 -0.13 -10.29
N ARG A 64 -6.00 0.95 -11.01
CA ARG A 64 -5.76 0.92 -12.47
C ARG A 64 -4.52 0.12 -12.87
N VAL A 65 -3.52 0.04 -12.00
CA VAL A 65 -2.35 -0.83 -12.21
C VAL A 65 -2.54 -2.23 -11.62
N GLY A 66 -3.77 -2.64 -11.29
CA GLY A 66 -4.08 -3.99 -10.84
C GLY A 66 -3.70 -4.31 -9.39
N LEU A 67 -3.53 -3.30 -8.53
CA LEU A 67 -3.16 -3.47 -7.12
C LEU A 67 -4.36 -3.23 -6.18
N SER A 68 -5.57 -3.58 -6.58
CA SER A 68 -6.78 -3.39 -5.75
C SER A 68 -6.77 -4.25 -4.47
N TYR A 69 -6.13 -5.42 -4.52
CA TYR A 69 -6.17 -6.45 -3.48
C TYR A 69 -5.12 -6.28 -2.37
N ILE A 70 -4.06 -5.50 -2.58
CA ILE A 70 -3.01 -5.31 -1.57
C ILE A 70 -3.53 -4.41 -0.44
N HIS A 71 -3.00 -4.61 0.77
CA HIS A 71 -3.36 -3.76 1.90
C HIS A 71 -2.57 -2.45 1.84
N VAL A 72 -3.19 -1.32 2.20
CA VAL A 72 -2.56 0.01 2.16
C VAL A 72 -1.27 0.06 3.00
N GLY A 73 -1.26 -0.64 4.14
CA GLY A 73 -0.14 -0.73 5.07
C GLY A 73 0.75 -1.97 4.89
N GLN A 74 0.59 -2.73 3.80
CA GLN A 74 1.41 -3.92 3.54
C GLN A 74 2.90 -3.57 3.53
N GLN A 75 3.72 -4.40 4.18
CA GLN A 75 5.14 -4.14 4.27
C GLN A 75 5.79 -4.31 2.89
N ALA A 76 6.61 -3.34 2.48
CA ALA A 76 7.24 -3.36 1.16
C ALA A 76 8.12 -4.60 0.91
N THR A 77 8.71 -5.16 1.97
CA THR A 77 9.51 -6.40 1.93
C THR A 77 8.70 -7.65 1.61
N THR A 78 7.37 -7.60 1.76
CA THR A 78 6.46 -8.73 1.49
C THR A 78 5.82 -8.65 0.10
N LEU A 79 6.07 -7.59 -0.65
CA LEU A 79 5.56 -7.43 -2.01
C LEU A 79 6.42 -8.24 -2.98
N SER A 80 5.77 -8.82 -3.98
CA SER A 80 6.44 -9.40 -5.14
C SER A 80 7.14 -8.30 -5.96
N GLY A 81 8.11 -8.71 -6.78
CA GLY A 81 8.81 -7.79 -7.69
C GLY A 81 7.85 -7.06 -8.63
N GLY A 82 6.85 -7.78 -9.19
CA GLY A 82 5.83 -7.20 -10.05
C GLY A 82 4.93 -6.18 -9.33
N GLU A 83 4.53 -6.46 -8.09
CA GLU A 83 3.77 -5.49 -7.28
C GLU A 83 4.59 -4.23 -6.98
N ALA A 84 5.84 -4.38 -6.56
CA ALA A 84 6.73 -3.26 -6.29
C ALA A 84 6.93 -2.38 -7.55
N GLN A 85 7.09 -3.01 -8.72
CA GLN A 85 7.18 -2.31 -10.00
C GLN A 85 5.89 -1.55 -10.34
N ARG A 86 4.72 -2.17 -10.13
CA ARG A 86 3.41 -1.53 -10.36
C ARG A 86 3.15 -0.37 -9.39
N ILE A 87 3.61 -0.45 -8.14
CA ILE A 87 3.58 0.70 -7.20
C ILE A 87 4.46 1.86 -7.72
N LYS A 88 5.66 1.56 -8.23
CA LYS A 88 6.53 2.58 -8.82
C LYS A 88 5.86 3.23 -10.05
N LEU A 89 5.22 2.43 -10.90
CA LEU A 89 4.46 2.91 -12.05
C LEU A 89 3.28 3.80 -11.62
N SER A 90 2.51 3.39 -10.61
CA SER A 90 1.35 4.15 -10.12
C SER A 90 1.76 5.56 -9.66
N LYS A 91 2.90 5.68 -8.97
CA LYS A 91 3.45 6.96 -8.52
C LYS A 91 3.75 7.90 -9.68
N GLU A 92 4.29 7.40 -10.78
CA GLU A 92 4.58 8.22 -11.96
C GLU A 92 3.29 8.59 -12.72
N LEU A 93 2.33 7.68 -12.82
CA LEU A 93 1.03 7.93 -13.45
C LEU A 93 0.14 8.92 -12.68
N SER A 94 0.33 9.04 -11.35
CA SER A 94 -0.38 10.04 -10.55
C SER A 94 0.13 11.48 -10.76
N LYS A 95 1.27 11.68 -11.44
CA LYS A 95 1.80 13.03 -11.72
C LYS A 95 1.11 13.62 -12.95
N ARG A 96 1.00 14.96 -12.97
CA ARG A 96 0.51 15.68 -14.15
C ARG A 96 1.48 15.46 -15.32
N ALA A 97 0.98 14.93 -16.43
CA ALA A 97 1.78 14.72 -17.63
C ALA A 97 2.28 16.07 -18.18
N THR A 98 3.58 16.14 -18.44
CA THR A 98 4.23 17.30 -19.10
C THR A 98 4.30 17.15 -20.61
N GLY A 99 3.91 15.97 -21.14
CA GLY A 99 4.05 15.60 -22.55
C GLY A 99 5.48 15.29 -23.00
N ARG A 100 6.47 15.41 -22.09
CA ARG A 100 7.90 15.21 -22.37
C ARG A 100 8.50 14.22 -21.38
N THR A 101 7.95 13.01 -21.34
CA THR A 101 8.42 11.95 -20.44
C THR A 101 8.38 10.62 -21.16
N LEU A 102 9.50 9.92 -21.18
CA LEU A 102 9.63 8.56 -21.69
C LEU A 102 9.70 7.61 -20.50
N TYR A 103 8.78 6.65 -20.45
CA TYR A 103 8.80 5.56 -19.48
C TYR A 103 9.36 4.31 -20.15
N ILE A 104 10.40 3.72 -19.55
CA ILE A 104 10.93 2.43 -19.96
C ILE A 104 10.64 1.45 -18.83
N LEU A 105 9.97 0.35 -19.17
CA LEU A 105 9.59 -0.70 -18.25
C LEU A 105 10.25 -1.99 -18.73
N ASP A 106 11.00 -2.62 -17.84
CA ASP A 106 11.57 -3.95 -18.10
C ASP A 106 10.60 -5.01 -17.59
N GLU A 107 10.23 -5.96 -18.44
CA GLU A 107 9.27 -7.04 -18.18
C GLU A 107 8.04 -6.67 -17.31
N PRO A 108 7.20 -5.68 -17.70
CA PRO A 108 6.09 -5.22 -16.87
C PRO A 108 4.98 -6.27 -16.65
N THR A 109 5.03 -7.39 -17.35
CA THR A 109 4.05 -8.48 -17.29
C THR A 109 4.40 -9.55 -16.24
N THR A 110 5.55 -9.47 -15.59
CA THR A 110 5.97 -10.47 -14.60
C THR A 110 5.01 -10.50 -13.41
N GLY A 111 4.36 -11.64 -13.19
CA GLY A 111 3.35 -11.82 -12.13
C GLY A 111 2.03 -11.06 -12.36
N LEU A 112 1.63 -10.88 -13.63
CA LEU A 112 0.25 -10.58 -14.04
C LEU A 112 -0.46 -11.87 -14.49
#